data_AF-A0A0K0GEA3-F1
#
_entry.id   AF-A0A0K0GEA3-F1
#
_cell.length_a   1.000
_cell.length_b   1.000
_cell.length_c   1.000
_cell.angle_alpha   90.00
_cell.angle_beta   90.00
_cell.angle_gamma   90.00
#
_symmetry.space_group_name_H-M   'P 1'
#
loop_
_entity.id
_entity.type
_entity.pdbx_description
1 polymer ?
#
loop_
_entity_poly.entity_id
_entity_poly.type
_entity_poly.pdbx_seq_one_letter_code
_entity_poly.pdbx_strand_id
1 'polypeptide(L)'
;MTYYYYLASDQKMGLGTGTLDLTVADDIIPGFDYPVQLEIMNGIEKEWELRELLQYIRNHTASYKVCTVQIANLLNSNKVEMKVREKSKILLHEISDPKQILLSEGQLLTIKKVPVFMKWNKQRSKKDDTYSIKCISFR
;
A
#
# COMPACT_ATOMS: atom_id res chain seq x y z
N MET A 1 -17.67 10.16 16.46
CA MET A 1 -17.04 10.35 15.15
C MET A 1 -16.16 9.14 14.96
N THR A 2 -16.43 8.32 13.94
CA THR A 2 -15.68 7.07 13.74
C THR A 2 -14.85 7.26 12.49
N TYR A 3 -13.54 7.06 12.63
CA TYR A 3 -12.63 7.04 11.49
C TYR A 3 -12.71 5.66 10.86
N TYR A 4 -12.81 5.64 9.54
CA TYR A 4 -12.82 4.40 8.76
C TYR A 4 -11.60 4.41 7.85
N TYR A 5 -10.87 3.31 7.88
CA TYR A 5 -9.80 3.05 6.91
C TYR A 5 -10.37 2.23 5.78
N TYR A 6 -10.43 2.80 4.59
CA TYR A 6 -10.96 2.14 3.41
C TYR A 6 -9.84 1.62 2.54
N LEU A 7 -10.02 0.43 1.98
CA LEU A 7 -9.06 -0.24 1.12
C LEU A 7 -9.70 -0.56 -0.24
N ALA A 8 -8.98 -0.22 -1.29
CA ALA A 8 -9.31 -0.57 -2.67
C ALA A 8 -8.08 -1.17 -3.35
N SER A 9 -8.29 -2.04 -4.34
CA SER A 9 -7.20 -2.58 -5.14
C SER A 9 -7.68 -2.93 -6.54
N ASP A 10 -6.73 -3.01 -7.47
CA ASP A 10 -6.94 -3.59 -8.80
C ASP A 10 -7.17 -5.11 -8.74
N GLN A 11 -6.76 -5.75 -7.63
CA GLN A 11 -6.96 -7.17 -7.37
C GLN A 11 -8.03 -7.39 -6.30
N LYS A 12 -8.64 -8.58 -6.29
CA LYS A 12 -9.66 -8.93 -5.29
C LYS A 12 -9.02 -9.11 -3.91
N MET A 13 -9.45 -8.32 -2.95
CA MET A 13 -8.99 -8.36 -1.57
C MET A 13 -9.81 -9.40 -0.79
N GLY A 14 -9.15 -10.09 0.14
CA GLY A 14 -9.78 -11.05 1.05
C GLY A 14 -9.79 -10.53 2.48
N LEU A 15 -10.67 -11.05 3.34
CA LEU A 15 -10.86 -10.58 4.72
C LEU A 15 -9.68 -10.87 5.67
N GLY A 16 -8.56 -11.40 5.16
CA GLY A 16 -7.33 -11.58 5.94
C GLY A 16 -7.44 -12.65 7.03
N THR A 17 -6.50 -12.60 7.99
CA THR A 17 -6.28 -13.65 9.02
C THR A 17 -6.80 -13.28 10.41
N GLY A 18 -7.68 -12.28 10.54
CA GLY A 18 -8.41 -11.98 11.77
C GLY A 18 -7.73 -11.09 12.81
N THR A 19 -6.56 -10.50 12.53
CA THR A 19 -5.91 -9.51 13.41
C THR A 19 -6.42 -8.09 13.22
N LEU A 20 -6.85 -7.74 12.00
CA LEU A 20 -7.58 -6.51 11.70
C LEU A 20 -9.06 -6.85 11.52
N ASP A 21 -9.92 -6.00 12.07
CA ASP A 21 -11.37 -6.09 11.90
C ASP A 21 -11.78 -5.54 10.53
N LEU A 22 -11.52 -6.36 9.51
CA LEU A 22 -11.82 -6.07 8.11
C LEU A 22 -13.25 -6.50 7.79
N THR A 23 -14.06 -5.56 7.33
CA THR A 23 -15.41 -5.83 6.80
C THR A 23 -15.46 -5.50 5.32
N VAL A 24 -16.40 -6.12 4.61
CA VAL A 24 -16.66 -5.78 3.20
C VAL A 24 -17.33 -4.41 3.17
N ALA A 25 -16.77 -3.52 2.37
CA ALA A 25 -17.36 -2.21 2.15
C ALA A 25 -18.23 -2.24 0.88
N ASP A 26 -19.46 -1.74 1.00
CA ASP A 26 -20.38 -1.57 -0.13
C ASP A 26 -20.46 -0.11 -0.61
N ASP A 27 -19.63 0.76 -0.04
CA ASP A 27 -19.65 2.20 -0.28
C ASP A 27 -18.90 2.61 -1.56
N ILE A 28 -19.52 3.48 -2.35
CA ILE A 28 -18.88 4.16 -3.48
C ILE A 28 -18.32 5.50 -2.98
N ILE A 29 -17.01 5.54 -2.76
CA ILE A 29 -16.32 6.72 -2.23
C ILE A 29 -15.61 7.47 -3.37
N PRO A 30 -16.00 8.75 -3.65
CA PRO A 30 -15.32 9.55 -4.66
C PRO A 30 -13.84 9.79 -4.34
N GLY A 31 -12.99 9.54 -5.34
CA GLY A 31 -11.56 9.81 -5.27
C GLY A 31 -10.68 8.57 -5.30
N PHE A 32 -11.22 7.38 -5.10
CA PHE A 32 -10.51 6.13 -5.39
C PHE A 32 -10.47 5.87 -6.91
N ASP A 33 -9.39 5.23 -7.37
CA ASP A 33 -9.25 4.80 -8.77
C ASP A 33 -9.86 3.41 -9.00
N TYR A 34 -10.07 2.64 -7.92
CA TYR A 34 -10.69 1.32 -7.90
C TYR A 34 -11.89 1.30 -6.93
N PRO A 35 -12.87 0.42 -7.11
CA PRO A 35 -13.94 0.27 -6.12
C PRO A 35 -13.36 -0.09 -4.76
N VAL A 36 -13.88 0.56 -3.70
CA VAL A 36 -13.56 0.19 -2.32
C VAL A 36 -14.08 -1.22 -2.10
N GLN A 37 -13.27 -2.08 -1.49
CA GLN A 37 -13.59 -3.49 -1.27
C GLN A 37 -13.69 -3.82 0.21
N LEU A 38 -12.84 -3.18 1.03
CA LEU A 38 -12.77 -3.45 2.46
C LEU A 38 -12.74 -2.15 3.24
N GLU A 39 -13.22 -2.21 4.48
CA GLU A 39 -13.07 -1.17 5.47
C GLU A 39 -12.51 -1.78 6.78
N ILE A 40 -11.82 -0.96 7.56
CA ILE A 40 -11.42 -1.28 8.93
C ILE A 40 -12.28 -0.44 9.86
N MET A 41 -13.14 -1.12 10.61
CA MET A 41 -13.99 -0.48 11.60
C MET A 41 -13.13 0.15 12.72
N ASN A 42 -13.47 1.38 13.12
CA ASN A 42 -12.71 2.20 14.08
C ASN A 42 -11.30 2.63 13.61
N GLY A 43 -10.93 2.36 12.36
CA GLY A 43 -9.69 2.86 11.77
C GLY A 43 -8.43 2.23 12.37
N ILE A 44 -7.35 3.02 12.43
CA ILE A 44 -6.05 2.59 12.96
C ILE A 44 -5.65 3.54 14.07
N GLU A 45 -5.59 3.03 15.30
CA GLU A 45 -5.27 3.82 16.49
C GLU A 45 -3.88 3.46 17.04
N LYS A 46 -3.45 2.22 16.86
CA LYS A 46 -2.25 1.66 17.51
C LYS A 46 -1.17 1.31 16.49
N GLU A 47 0.08 1.42 16.91
CA GLU A 47 1.23 1.11 16.05
C GLU A 47 1.25 -0.35 15.57
N TRP A 48 0.74 -1.28 16.39
CA TRP A 48 0.67 -2.69 15.99
C TRP A 48 -0.36 -2.93 14.89
N GLU A 49 -1.49 -2.21 14.86
CA GLU A 49 -2.49 -2.30 13.80
C GLU A 49 -1.91 -1.84 12.46
N LEU A 50 -1.05 -0.82 12.50
CA LEU A 50 -0.34 -0.32 11.33
C LEU A 50 0.66 -1.36 10.78
N ARG A 51 1.36 -2.08 11.66
CA ARG A 51 2.23 -3.20 11.28
C ARG A 51 1.43 -4.33 10.64
N GLU A 52 0.29 -4.68 11.22
CA GLU A 52 -0.62 -5.70 10.68
C GLU A 52 -1.18 -5.28 9.31
N LEU A 53 -1.54 -4.00 9.13
CA LEU A 53 -2.01 -3.49 7.83
C LEU A 53 -0.92 -3.61 6.77
N LEU A 54 0.31 -3.20 7.09
CA LEU A 54 1.43 -3.34 6.16
C LEU A 54 1.70 -4.81 5.82
N GLN A 55 1.65 -5.70 6.81
CA GLN A 55 1.82 -7.13 6.61
C GLN A 55 0.70 -7.71 5.73
N TYR A 56 -0.55 -7.30 5.97
CA TYR A 56 -1.70 -7.67 5.16
C TYR A 56 -1.52 -7.24 3.70
N ILE A 57 -1.11 -5.98 3.45
CA ILE A 57 -0.84 -5.48 2.09
C ILE A 57 0.28 -6.28 1.42
N ARG A 58 1.36 -6.59 2.15
CA ARG A 58 2.47 -7.41 1.62
C ARG A 58 2.02 -8.82 1.28
N ASN A 59 1.23 -9.46 2.14
CA ASN A 59 0.70 -10.80 1.92
C ASN A 59 -0.27 -10.82 0.72
N HIS A 60 -1.22 -9.88 0.68
CA HIS A 60 -2.18 -9.74 -0.41
C HIS A 60 -1.47 -9.54 -1.75
N THR A 61 -0.45 -8.68 -1.77
CA THR A 61 0.28 -8.37 -3.02
C THR A 61 1.33 -9.41 -3.37
N ALA A 62 1.67 -10.38 -2.51
CA ALA A 62 2.81 -11.29 -2.65
C ALA A 62 2.81 -12.09 -3.96
N SER A 63 1.66 -12.65 -4.33
CA SER A 63 1.48 -13.49 -5.53
C SER A 63 1.51 -12.71 -6.85
N TYR A 64 1.32 -11.39 -6.81
CA TYR A 64 1.22 -10.56 -8.02
C TYR A 64 2.55 -9.91 -8.39
N LYS A 65 2.89 -9.87 -9.69
CA LYS A 65 4.09 -9.17 -10.19
C LYS A 65 3.94 -7.65 -10.14
N VAL A 66 2.74 -7.18 -10.47
CA VAL A 66 2.31 -5.77 -10.43
C VAL A 66 0.95 -5.76 -9.75
N CYS A 67 0.75 -4.82 -8.81
CA CYS A 67 -0.53 -4.63 -8.13
C CYS A 67 -0.57 -3.20 -7.57
N THR A 68 -1.76 -2.62 -7.49
CA THR A 68 -2.00 -1.33 -6.85
C THR A 68 -2.99 -1.51 -5.71
N VAL A 69 -2.62 -1.03 -4.53
CA VAL A 69 -3.51 -0.93 -3.37
C VAL A 69 -3.67 0.53 -3.03
N GLN A 70 -4.90 0.98 -2.80
CA GLN A 70 -5.22 2.31 -2.31
C GLN A 70 -5.79 2.16 -0.91
N ILE A 71 -5.24 2.93 0.01
CA ILE A 71 -5.76 3.04 1.38
C ILE A 71 -6.12 4.50 1.63
N ALA A 72 -7.24 4.76 2.32
CA ALA A 72 -7.60 6.12 2.72
C ALA A 72 -8.16 6.14 4.14
N ASN A 73 -7.85 7.20 4.88
CA ASN A 73 -8.46 7.47 6.19
C ASN A 73 -9.53 8.53 6.02
N LEU A 74 -10.80 8.14 6.13
CA LEU A 74 -11.93 9.05 5.93
C LEU A 74 -12.83 9.06 7.16
N LEU A 75 -13.31 10.26 7.50
CA LEU A 75 -14.27 10.44 8.56
C LEU A 75 -15.67 10.14 8.02
N ASN A 76 -16.32 9.10 8.53
CA ASN A 76 -17.73 8.89 8.25
C ASN A 76 -18.55 9.62 9.31
N SER A 77 -19.08 10.78 8.93
CA SER A 77 -19.95 11.61 9.76
C SER A 77 -21.05 12.14 8.88
N ASN A 78 -22.30 12.08 9.35
CA ASN A 78 -23.47 12.67 8.66
C ASN A 78 -23.31 14.18 8.35
N LYS A 79 -22.26 14.83 8.86
CA LYS A 79 -21.93 16.25 8.67
C LYS A 79 -20.76 16.52 7.72
N VAL A 80 -19.98 15.50 7.33
CA VAL A 80 -18.77 15.67 6.52
C VAL A 80 -18.80 14.67 5.37
N GLU A 81 -18.70 15.18 4.14
CA GLU A 81 -18.67 14.33 2.95
C GLU A 81 -17.45 13.39 2.99
N MET A 82 -17.70 12.09 2.75
CA MET A 82 -16.66 11.08 2.56
C MET A 82 -15.93 11.35 1.23
N LYS A 83 -14.94 12.25 1.27
CA LYS A 83 -14.20 12.67 0.08
C LYS A 83 -12.71 12.69 0.32
N VAL A 84 -11.98 12.11 -0.63
CA VAL A 84 -10.52 12.21 -0.70
C VAL A 84 -10.11 13.64 -1.05
N ARG A 85 -9.26 14.24 -0.21
CA ARG A 85 -8.73 15.61 -0.37
C ARG A 85 -7.31 15.59 -0.91
N GLU A 86 -6.49 14.69 -0.39
CA GLU A 86 -5.08 14.59 -0.73
C GLU A 86 -4.75 13.19 -1.24
N LYS A 87 -3.92 13.12 -2.28
CA LYS A 87 -3.45 11.86 -2.87
C LYS A 87 -1.94 11.81 -2.82
N SER A 88 -1.42 10.73 -2.26
CA SER A 88 0.01 10.42 -2.26
C SER A 88 0.25 9.05 -2.87
N LYS A 89 1.50 8.77 -3.23
CA LYS A 89 1.89 7.51 -3.86
C LYS A 89 3.24 7.05 -3.35
N ILE A 90 3.37 5.75 -3.11
CA ILE A 90 4.61 5.10 -2.68
C ILE A 90 4.77 3.74 -3.37
N LEU A 91 6.01 3.30 -3.60
CA LEU A 91 6.25 1.92 -4.05
C LEU A 91 6.30 0.98 -2.84
N LEU A 92 5.71 -0.21 -2.97
CA LEU A 92 5.63 -1.17 -1.87
C LEU A 92 7.01 -1.53 -1.29
N HIS A 93 8.05 -1.58 -2.12
CA HIS A 93 9.41 -1.92 -1.69
C HIS A 93 10.17 -0.74 -1.05
N GLU A 94 9.64 0.49 -1.14
CA GLU A 94 10.20 1.68 -0.49
C GLU A 94 9.67 1.86 0.94
N ILE A 95 8.65 1.09 1.33
CA ILE A 95 8.09 1.11 2.68
C ILE A 95 8.99 0.30 3.61
N SER A 96 9.81 1.00 4.37
CA SER A 96 10.69 0.44 5.42
C SER A 96 10.07 0.54 6.81
N ASP A 97 9.24 1.57 7.06
CA ASP A 97 8.56 1.81 8.33
C ASP A 97 7.02 1.78 8.14
N PRO A 98 6.27 1.00 8.94
CA PRO A 98 4.80 1.07 8.98
C PRO A 98 4.24 2.49 9.07
N LYS A 99 4.91 3.42 9.75
CA LYS A 99 4.46 4.82 9.88
C LYS A 99 4.27 5.54 8.54
N GLN A 100 4.93 5.07 7.47
CA GLN A 100 4.76 5.64 6.13
C GLN A 100 3.38 5.38 5.52
N ILE A 101 2.62 4.40 6.04
CA ILE A 101 1.24 4.12 5.62
C ILE A 101 0.20 4.70 6.59
N LEU A 102 0.63 5.45 7.61
CA LEU A 102 -0.28 6.18 8.49
C LEU A 102 -0.80 7.42 7.76
N LEU A 103 -2.11 7.54 7.68
CA LEU A 103 -2.81 8.61 6.97
C LEU A 103 -3.56 9.52 7.92
N SER A 104 -3.49 10.81 7.64
CA SER A 104 -4.37 11.81 8.23
C SER A 104 -5.74 11.78 7.55
N GLU A 105 -6.75 12.38 8.19
CA GLU A 105 -8.11 12.45 7.64
C GLU A 105 -8.13 13.07 6.23
N GLY A 106 -8.86 12.44 5.31
CA GLY A 106 -9.01 12.91 3.94
C GLY A 106 -7.86 12.54 3.01
N GLN A 107 -6.83 11.86 3.51
CA GLN A 107 -5.70 11.42 2.70
C GLN A 107 -5.96 10.02 2.11
N LEU A 108 -5.55 9.85 0.85
CA LEU A 108 -5.49 8.57 0.15
C LEU A 108 -4.04 8.31 -0.25
N LEU A 109 -3.52 7.14 0.08
CA LEU A 109 -2.21 6.66 -0.33
C LEU A 109 -2.37 5.52 -1.34
N THR A 110 -1.74 5.69 -2.49
CA THR A 110 -1.63 4.65 -3.52
C THR A 110 -0.30 3.92 -3.38
N ILE A 111 -0.35 2.66 -2.99
CA ILE A 111 0.80 1.77 -2.85
C ILE A 111 0.90 0.93 -4.12
N LYS A 112 2.00 1.05 -4.86
CA LYS A 112 2.23 0.26 -6.08
C LYS A 112 3.30 -0.80 -5.87
N LYS A 113 2.94 -2.06 -6.10
CA LYS A 113 3.90 -3.13 -6.32
C LYS A 113 4.30 -3.11 -7.79
N VAL A 114 5.60 -3.02 -8.02
CA VAL A 114 6.23 -3.13 -9.34
C VAL A 114 7.33 -4.18 -9.27
N PRO A 115 7.73 -4.80 -10.40
CA PRO A 115 8.85 -5.72 -10.41
C PRO A 115 10.08 -4.92 -9.98
N VAL A 116 10.74 -5.37 -8.92
CA VAL A 116 12.03 -4.81 -8.53
C VAL A 116 13.03 -5.30 -9.57
N PHE A 117 13.16 -4.55 -10.66
CA PHE A 117 14.34 -4.68 -11.50
C PHE A 117 15.50 -4.27 -10.61
N MET A 118 16.34 -5.23 -10.20
CA MET A 118 17.64 -4.93 -9.60
C MET A 118 18.27 -3.86 -10.49
N LYS A 119 18.40 -2.63 -9.96
CA LYS A 119 19.06 -1.54 -10.66
C LYS A 119 20.45 -2.06 -11.00
N TRP A 120 20.67 -2.36 -12.28
CA TRP A 120 22.00 -2.51 -12.83
C TRP A 120 22.69 -1.15 -12.67
N ASN A 121 23.48 -0.99 -11.61
CA ASN A 121 24.45 0.08 -11.54
C ASN A 121 25.48 -0.20 -12.63
N LYS A 122 25.29 0.39 -13.80
CA LYS A 122 26.33 0.47 -14.84
C LYS A 122 27.42 1.40 -14.31
N GLN A 123 28.30 0.90 -13.45
CA GLN A 123 29.54 1.59 -13.13
C GLN A 123 30.35 1.67 -14.42
N ARG A 124 30.35 2.87 -15.01
CA ARG A 124 31.08 3.18 -16.23
C ARG A 124 32.54 3.41 -15.85
N SER A 125 33.29 2.32 -15.65
CA SER A 125 34.75 2.40 -15.61
C SER A 125 35.25 2.47 -17.06
N LYS A 126 35.77 3.65 -17.46
CA LYS A 126 36.61 3.76 -18.65
C LYS A 126 37.93 3.05 -18.33
N LYS A 127 38.09 1.80 -18.73
CA LYS A 127 39.36 1.21 -19.17
C LYS A 127 39.12 -0.19 -19.70
N ASP A 128 39.46 -0.31 -20.97
CA ASP A 128 39.89 -1.50 -21.70
C ASP A 128 38.85 -2.59 -22.02
N ASP A 129 38.80 -2.88 -23.33
CA ASP A 129 37.89 -3.77 -24.04
C ASP A 129 38.03 -5.24 -23.63
N THR A 130 37.50 -5.62 -22.48
CA THR A 130 37.30 -7.04 -22.17
C THR A 130 36.17 -7.24 -21.16
N TYR A 131 35.06 -7.76 -21.67
CA TYR A 131 33.91 -8.14 -20.85
C TYR A 131 34.27 -9.33 -19.96
N SER A 132 34.57 -9.07 -18.69
CA SER A 132 34.69 -10.12 -17.68
C SER A 132 33.51 -10.03 -16.71
N ILE A 133 32.60 -11.00 -16.82
CA ILE A 133 31.42 -11.15 -15.96
C ILE A 133 31.88 -11.75 -14.63
N LYS A 134 31.88 -10.95 -13.56
CA LYS A 134 32.02 -11.47 -12.19
C LYS A 134 30.66 -11.48 -11.49
N CYS A 135 30.10 -12.67 -11.34
CA CYS A 135 28.96 -12.92 -10.45
C CYS A 135 29.46 -12.87 -9.00
N ILE A 136 28.89 -11.99 -8.17
CA ILE A 136 29.05 -12.06 -6.71
C ILE A 136 27.69 -12.48 -6.15
N SER A 137 27.63 -13.72 -5.65
CA SER A 137 26.50 -14.24 -4.89
C SER A 137 26.67 -13.78 -3.45
N PHE A 138 25.73 -12.97 -2.93
CA PHE A 138 25.65 -12.75 -1.48
C PHE A 138 24.90 -13.93 -0.87
N ARG A 139 25.56 -14.56 0.11
CA ARG A 139 25.11 -15.74 0.85
C ARG A 139 24.30 -15.30 2.06
#